data_AF-A0A832WYQ1-F1
#
_entry.id   AF-A0A832WYQ1-F1
#
_cell.length_a   1.000
_cell.length_b   1.000
_cell.length_c   1.000
_cell.angle_alpha   90.00
_cell.angle_beta   90.00
_cell.angle_gamma   90.00
#
_symmetry.space_group_name_H-M   'P 1'
#
loop_
_entity.id
_entity.type
_entity.pdbx_description
1 polymer ?
#
loop_
_entity_poly.entity_id
_entity_poly.type
_entity_poly.pdbx_seq_one_letter_code
_entity_poly.pdbx_strand_id
1 'polypeptide(L)'
;MINCRDWRVIPLENIIAKTRGKTKLIAEVSKAEDARLMLETLELGTDGVLLRTTDVTELAKAVAAVKRENTTIALATGKITAIKQIGTGARVCVDTCDLMQEGEGILVGSQSSGLFLIEAEVHENPYVQARPFRVNAGSLPLYTLASMQNTRYLSELKAGDEVLIVDRQGNVRTTNVGRAKIEFRPLMLIEAEAGGKKLKAILQNAETIWLVTPTASKSVTELEVGDEVLVHVTAQGGRHFGVSVPEEKVIEK
;
A
#
# COMPACT_ATOMS: atom_id res chain seq x y z
N MET A 1 11.47 -32.21 -10.73
CA MET A 1 11.19 -32.13 -9.28
C MET A 1 12.51 -31.99 -8.57
N ILE A 2 12.65 -30.99 -7.69
CA ILE A 2 13.89 -30.68 -6.98
C ILE A 2 13.62 -30.84 -5.49
N ASN A 3 14.46 -31.61 -4.79
CA ASN A 3 14.45 -31.74 -3.34
C ASN A 3 15.80 -31.22 -2.83
N CYS A 4 15.78 -30.06 -2.18
CA CYS A 4 16.98 -29.38 -1.72
C CYS A 4 17.02 -29.40 -0.19
N ARG A 5 17.88 -30.24 0.40
CA ARG A 5 18.01 -30.37 1.86
C ARG A 5 18.71 -29.18 2.53
N ASP A 6 19.60 -28.46 1.81
CA ASP A 6 20.47 -27.41 2.39
C ASP A 6 20.49 -26.08 1.62
N TRP A 7 19.72 -25.92 0.53
CA TRP A 7 19.89 -24.80 -0.42
C TRP A 7 18.67 -23.89 -0.37
N ARG A 8 18.76 -22.73 0.29
CA ARG A 8 17.55 -21.95 0.59
C ARG A 8 17.15 -20.95 -0.50
N VAL A 9 18.09 -20.23 -1.13
CA VAL A 9 17.74 -19.16 -2.09
C VAL A 9 18.64 -19.18 -3.33
N ILE A 10 19.89 -18.71 -3.23
CA ILE A 10 20.82 -18.50 -4.38
C ILE A 10 20.92 -19.69 -5.35
N PRO A 11 21.00 -20.95 -4.91
CA PRO A 11 21.12 -22.03 -5.86
C PRO A 11 19.83 -22.30 -6.65
N LEU A 12 18.66 -22.07 -6.05
CA LEU A 12 17.39 -22.13 -6.75
C LEU A 12 17.29 -21.02 -7.80
N GLU A 13 17.71 -19.80 -7.45
CA GLU A 13 17.79 -18.66 -8.38
C GLU A 13 18.58 -19.05 -9.65
N ASN A 14 19.74 -19.68 -9.48
CA ASN A 14 20.58 -20.15 -10.58
C ASN A 14 19.89 -21.23 -11.44
N ILE A 15 19.12 -22.13 -10.83
CA ILE A 15 18.39 -23.17 -11.57
C ILE A 15 17.24 -22.54 -12.36
N ILE A 16 16.45 -21.67 -11.75
CA ILE A 16 15.36 -20.94 -12.40
C ILE A 16 15.91 -20.17 -13.61
N ALA A 17 16.97 -19.39 -13.42
CA ALA A 17 17.58 -18.60 -14.49
C ALA A 17 18.03 -19.43 -15.71
N LYS A 18 18.58 -20.64 -15.48
CA LYS A 18 19.09 -21.50 -16.57
C LYS A 18 18.03 -22.32 -17.29
N THR A 19 16.93 -22.63 -16.60
CA THR A 19 15.94 -23.63 -17.05
C THR A 19 14.58 -23.04 -17.41
N ARG A 20 14.36 -21.74 -17.16
CA ARG A 20 13.13 -21.03 -17.51
C ARG A 20 12.73 -21.24 -18.97
N GLY A 21 11.47 -21.57 -19.19
CA GLY A 21 10.88 -21.82 -20.52
C GLY A 21 11.31 -23.14 -21.19
N LYS A 22 12.25 -23.89 -20.59
CA LYS A 22 12.74 -25.18 -21.11
C LYS A 22 12.11 -26.38 -20.40
N THR A 23 11.75 -26.22 -19.13
CA THR A 23 11.17 -27.29 -18.31
C THR A 23 10.29 -26.70 -17.22
N LYS A 24 9.42 -27.53 -16.63
CA LYS A 24 8.65 -27.17 -15.44
C LYS A 24 9.42 -27.58 -14.18
N LEU A 25 9.61 -26.63 -13.28
CA LEU A 25 10.23 -26.80 -11.99
C LEU A 25 9.17 -26.98 -10.90
N ILE A 26 9.26 -28.08 -10.17
CA ILE A 26 8.45 -28.31 -8.97
C ILE A 26 9.41 -28.49 -7.80
N ALA A 27 9.33 -27.60 -6.80
CA ALA A 27 10.14 -27.67 -5.58
C ALA A 27 9.41 -28.47 -4.49
N GLU A 28 10.08 -29.45 -3.90
CA GLU A 28 9.57 -30.16 -2.73
C GLU A 28 9.85 -29.35 -1.46
N VAL A 29 8.81 -29.10 -0.66
CA VAL A 29 8.88 -28.31 0.59
C VAL A 29 8.13 -29.02 1.72
N SER A 30 8.54 -28.75 2.96
CA SER A 30 7.92 -29.37 4.15
C SER A 30 7.11 -28.38 5.00
N LYS A 31 7.23 -27.08 4.73
CA LYS A 31 6.57 -25.99 5.47
C LYS A 31 5.95 -24.98 4.52
N ALA A 32 4.91 -24.28 4.97
CA ALA A 32 4.24 -23.24 4.19
C ALA A 32 5.17 -22.03 3.87
N GLU A 33 6.05 -21.66 4.79
CA GLU A 33 7.02 -20.57 4.59
C GLU A 33 7.99 -20.88 3.43
N ASP A 34 8.51 -22.10 3.39
CA ASP A 34 9.38 -22.56 2.31
C ASP A 34 8.62 -22.61 0.98
N ALA A 35 7.33 -23.02 1.00
CA ALA A 35 6.48 -23.02 -0.18
C ALA A 35 6.38 -21.61 -0.79
N ARG A 36 6.13 -20.59 0.04
CA ARG A 36 6.06 -19.20 -0.39
C ARG A 36 7.40 -18.73 -0.97
N LEU A 37 8.50 -18.97 -0.25
CA LEU A 37 9.84 -18.61 -0.71
C LEU A 37 10.16 -19.19 -2.10
N MET A 38 9.88 -20.47 -2.31
CA MET A 38 10.18 -21.18 -3.56
C MET A 38 9.30 -20.72 -4.75
N LEU A 39 8.12 -20.18 -4.47
CA LEU A 39 7.21 -19.61 -5.48
C LEU A 39 7.51 -18.13 -5.78
N GLU A 40 8.19 -17.41 -4.88
CA GLU A 40 8.49 -15.98 -5.02
C GLU A 40 9.96 -15.70 -5.38
N THR A 41 10.84 -16.70 -5.32
CA THR A 41 12.28 -16.56 -5.61
C THR A 41 12.53 -15.94 -7.00
N LEU A 42 13.41 -14.92 -7.07
CA LEU A 42 13.68 -14.08 -8.26
C LEU A 42 12.45 -13.34 -8.85
N GLU A 43 11.33 -13.22 -8.13
CA GLU A 43 10.04 -12.76 -8.71
C GLU A 43 9.50 -13.66 -9.83
N LEU A 44 10.18 -14.77 -10.12
CA LEU A 44 9.85 -15.73 -11.17
C LEU A 44 9.26 -17.01 -10.57
N GLY A 45 9.79 -17.43 -9.43
CA GLY A 45 9.39 -18.63 -8.72
C GLY A 45 9.71 -19.92 -9.48
N THR A 46 9.42 -21.03 -8.80
CA THR A 46 9.22 -22.32 -9.44
C THR A 46 7.81 -22.42 -10.02
N ASP A 47 7.59 -23.30 -11.01
CA ASP A 47 6.26 -23.51 -11.62
C ASP A 47 5.25 -24.17 -10.66
N GLY A 48 5.71 -24.67 -9.52
CA GLY A 48 4.87 -25.22 -8.47
C GLY A 48 5.66 -25.77 -7.30
N VAL A 49 4.94 -26.10 -6.23
CA VAL A 49 5.51 -26.69 -5.02
C VAL A 49 4.80 -27.99 -4.69
N LEU A 50 5.56 -28.99 -4.27
CA LEU A 50 5.06 -30.23 -3.69
C LEU A 50 5.24 -30.14 -2.17
N LEU A 51 4.14 -29.88 -1.46
CA LEU A 51 4.15 -29.87 -0.01
C LEU A 51 4.13 -31.30 0.54
N ARG A 52 5.22 -31.72 1.17
CA ARG A 52 5.33 -32.98 1.91
C ARG A 52 5.00 -32.72 3.38
N THR A 53 3.75 -32.88 3.76
CA THR A 53 3.31 -32.78 5.16
C THR A 53 2.22 -33.79 5.47
N THR A 54 2.16 -34.22 6.73
CA THR A 54 1.01 -34.95 7.30
C THR A 54 0.15 -34.05 8.20
N ASP A 55 0.55 -32.79 8.39
CA ASP A 55 -0.18 -31.79 9.17
C ASP A 55 -1.15 -31.01 8.27
N VAL A 56 -2.44 -31.15 8.56
CA VAL A 56 -3.53 -30.46 7.86
C VAL A 56 -3.44 -28.93 8.04
N THR A 57 -2.88 -28.47 9.16
CA THR A 57 -2.68 -27.04 9.45
C THR A 57 -1.66 -26.43 8.49
N GLU A 58 -0.53 -27.11 8.27
CA GLU A 58 0.49 -26.68 7.31
C GLU A 58 -0.02 -26.72 5.87
N LEU A 59 -0.85 -27.71 5.53
CA LEU A 59 -1.52 -27.75 4.23
C LEU A 59 -2.41 -26.51 4.02
N ALA A 60 -3.23 -26.15 5.01
CA ALA A 60 -4.09 -24.97 4.92
C ALA A 60 -3.29 -23.67 4.75
N LYS A 61 -2.21 -23.49 5.52
CA LYS A 61 -1.32 -22.33 5.40
C LYS A 61 -0.64 -22.25 4.03
N ALA A 62 -0.13 -23.38 3.52
CA ALA A 62 0.53 -23.41 2.22
C ALA A 62 -0.45 -23.08 1.09
N VAL A 63 -1.67 -23.63 1.12
CA VAL A 63 -2.72 -23.32 0.14
C VAL A 63 -3.07 -21.83 0.18
N ALA A 64 -3.19 -21.24 1.37
CA ALA A 64 -3.42 -19.80 1.51
C ALA A 64 -2.25 -18.96 0.96
N ALA A 65 -1.00 -19.39 1.17
CA ALA A 65 0.17 -18.69 0.62
C ALA A 65 0.26 -18.76 -0.91
N VAL A 66 -0.21 -19.86 -1.53
CA VAL A 66 -0.22 -20.01 -3.00
C VAL A 66 -1.40 -19.29 -3.64
N LYS A 67 -2.56 -19.26 -2.97
CA LYS A 67 -3.70 -18.47 -3.43
C LYS A 67 -3.40 -16.99 -3.20
N ARG A 68 -2.86 -16.32 -4.23
CA ARG A 68 -2.93 -14.86 -4.31
C ARG A 68 -4.40 -14.48 -4.33
N GLU A 69 -4.95 -14.13 -3.17
CA GLU A 69 -6.25 -13.48 -3.12
C GLU A 69 -6.07 -12.11 -3.76
N ASN A 70 -6.61 -11.95 -4.97
CA ASN A 70 -6.76 -10.66 -5.62
C ASN A 70 -7.69 -9.82 -4.75
N THR A 71 -7.07 -9.14 -3.79
CA THR A 71 -7.77 -8.34 -2.82
C THR A 71 -7.97 -6.96 -3.43
N THR A 72 -9.21 -6.51 -3.46
CA THR A 72 -9.55 -5.20 -4.01
C THR A 72 -10.19 -4.34 -2.93
N ILE A 73 -9.82 -3.07 -2.89
CA ILE A 73 -10.49 -2.04 -2.11
C ILE A 73 -11.43 -1.27 -3.04
N ALA A 74 -12.67 -1.08 -2.60
CA ALA A 74 -13.62 -0.24 -3.31
C ALA A 74 -13.17 1.23 -3.23
N LEU A 75 -12.76 1.79 -4.36
CA LEU A 75 -12.50 3.21 -4.52
C LEU A 75 -13.76 3.91 -5.02
N ALA A 76 -13.94 5.15 -4.58
CA ALA A 76 -14.99 6.06 -5.03
C ALA A 76 -14.35 7.34 -5.55
N THR A 77 -15.08 8.05 -6.40
CA THR A 77 -14.70 9.39 -6.82
C THR A 77 -15.16 10.40 -5.77
N GLY A 78 -14.21 11.11 -5.17
CA GLY A 78 -14.44 12.25 -4.28
C GLY A 78 -14.24 13.56 -5.01
N LYS A 79 -15.19 14.49 -4.85
CA LYS A 79 -15.11 15.82 -5.44
C LYS A 79 -14.48 16.78 -4.44
N ILE A 80 -13.43 17.50 -4.82
CA ILE A 80 -12.78 18.50 -3.97
C ILE A 80 -13.76 19.63 -3.66
N THR A 81 -13.97 19.90 -2.38
CA THR A 81 -14.89 20.94 -1.89
C THR A 81 -14.16 22.15 -1.33
N ALA A 82 -12.95 21.96 -0.79
CA ALA A 82 -12.14 23.06 -0.27
C ALA A 82 -10.65 22.74 -0.33
N ILE A 83 -9.86 23.78 -0.56
CA ILE A 83 -8.40 23.75 -0.52
C ILE A 83 -7.96 24.94 0.31
N LYS A 84 -7.15 24.70 1.34
CA LYS A 84 -6.70 25.76 2.24
C LYS A 84 -5.23 25.57 2.61
N GLN A 85 -4.39 26.54 2.27
CA GLN A 85 -3.01 26.56 2.77
C GLN A 85 -3.00 26.65 4.30
N ILE A 86 -2.15 25.84 4.91
CA ILE A 86 -1.84 25.85 6.34
C ILE A 86 -0.37 26.27 6.49
N GLY A 87 0.03 26.66 7.70
CA GLY A 87 1.43 26.93 8.02
C GLY A 87 2.32 25.69 7.94
N THR A 88 3.58 25.88 8.34
CA THR A 88 4.56 24.80 8.43
C THR A 88 4.17 23.81 9.51
N GLY A 89 4.21 22.53 9.17
CA GLY A 89 3.97 21.44 10.12
C GLY A 89 4.76 20.19 9.76
N ALA A 90 4.71 19.21 10.65
CA ALA A 90 5.38 17.95 10.44
C ALA A 90 4.56 17.04 9.49
N ARG A 91 5.27 16.36 8.59
CA ARG A 91 4.72 15.41 7.62
C ARG A 91 5.55 14.13 7.58
N VAL A 92 4.94 13.03 7.16
CA VAL A 92 5.53 11.71 7.05
C VAL A 92 5.73 11.35 5.58
N CYS A 93 6.93 10.91 5.23
CA CYS A 93 7.22 10.19 3.98
C CYS A 93 7.36 8.71 4.32
N VAL A 94 6.64 7.86 3.59
CA VAL A 94 6.72 6.41 3.75
C VAL A 94 7.56 5.87 2.59
N ASP A 95 8.76 5.38 2.90
CA ASP A 95 9.60 4.64 1.97
C ASP A 95 9.25 3.15 2.13
N THR A 96 8.81 2.51 1.05
CA THR A 96 8.45 1.09 0.96
C THR A 96 9.64 0.25 0.49
N CYS A 97 9.55 -1.06 0.68
CA CYS A 97 10.49 -2.02 0.10
C CYS A 97 10.17 -2.37 -1.36
N ASP A 98 8.99 -1.99 -1.85
CA ASP A 98 8.56 -2.19 -3.24
C ASP A 98 8.67 -0.92 -4.08
N LEU A 99 8.82 -1.10 -5.39
CA LEU A 99 8.63 -0.04 -6.38
C LEU A 99 7.16 0.04 -6.78
N MET A 100 6.63 1.26 -6.83
CA MET A 100 5.28 1.60 -7.28
C MET A 100 5.34 2.20 -8.69
N GLN A 101 4.22 2.06 -9.40
CA GLN A 101 3.99 2.58 -10.74
C GLN A 101 3.03 3.78 -10.71
N GLU A 102 2.83 4.41 -11.87
CA GLU A 102 1.80 5.45 -12.00
C GLU A 102 0.41 4.90 -11.63
N GLY A 103 -0.32 5.67 -10.83
CA GLY A 103 -1.60 5.31 -10.25
C GLY A 103 -1.50 4.43 -9.00
N GLU A 104 -0.31 4.01 -8.58
CA GLU A 104 -0.08 3.29 -7.32
C GLU A 104 0.34 4.23 -6.19
N GLY A 105 -0.14 3.93 -4.99
CA GLY A 105 0.17 4.72 -3.81
C GLY A 105 -0.38 4.11 -2.54
N ILE A 106 -0.55 4.94 -1.51
CA ILE A 106 -1.17 4.53 -0.25
C ILE A 106 -2.39 5.39 0.06
N LEU A 107 -3.36 4.80 0.75
CA LEU A 107 -4.57 5.49 1.20
C LEU A 107 -4.33 6.21 2.51
N VAL A 108 -4.59 7.52 2.58
CA VAL A 108 -4.39 8.31 3.80
C VAL A 108 -5.52 9.31 4.06
N GLY A 109 -5.83 9.59 5.33
CA GLY A 109 -6.88 10.56 5.65
C GLY A 109 -6.92 10.97 7.10
N SER A 110 -7.51 12.12 7.39
CA SER A 110 -7.67 12.62 8.76
C SER A 110 -8.69 11.80 9.55
N GLN A 111 -9.65 11.20 8.85
CA GLN A 111 -10.61 10.27 9.41
C GLN A 111 -10.26 8.86 8.96
N SER A 112 -10.37 7.89 9.86
CA SER A 112 -10.14 6.49 9.51
C SER A 112 -11.22 5.91 8.57
N SER A 113 -12.30 6.66 8.36
CA SER A 113 -13.43 6.31 7.50
C SER A 113 -13.42 6.95 6.11
N GLY A 114 -12.44 7.83 5.84
CA GLY A 114 -12.30 8.52 4.57
C GLY A 114 -10.84 8.77 4.25
N LEU A 115 -10.30 8.03 3.28
CA LEU A 115 -8.90 8.06 2.89
C LEU A 115 -8.75 8.47 1.42
N PHE A 116 -7.76 9.29 1.10
CA PHE A 116 -7.36 9.71 -0.24
C PHE A 116 -6.24 8.82 -0.76
N LEU A 117 -6.27 8.48 -2.04
CA LEU A 117 -5.17 7.75 -2.67
C LEU A 117 -4.06 8.72 -3.06
N ILE A 118 -2.96 8.71 -2.30
CA ILE A 118 -1.77 9.53 -2.55
C ILE A 118 -0.76 8.70 -3.33
N GLU A 119 -0.43 9.17 -4.52
CA GLU A 119 0.47 8.48 -5.43
C GLU A 119 1.91 8.52 -4.91
N ALA A 120 2.66 7.49 -5.26
CA ALA A 120 4.10 7.48 -5.08
C ALA A 120 4.80 8.55 -5.91
N GLU A 121 6.05 8.88 -5.54
CA GLU A 121 6.91 9.83 -6.24
C GLU A 121 7.46 9.19 -7.53
N VAL A 122 6.56 8.88 -8.47
CA VAL A 122 6.85 8.16 -9.74
C VAL A 122 7.08 9.11 -10.91
N HIS A 123 6.60 10.34 -10.81
CA HIS A 123 6.77 11.36 -11.84
C HIS A 123 8.15 12.01 -11.72
N GLU A 124 8.93 11.96 -12.80
CA GLU A 124 10.16 12.74 -12.91
C GLU A 124 9.82 14.20 -13.23
N ASN A 125 10.59 15.14 -12.65
CA ASN A 125 10.55 16.53 -13.07
C ASN A 125 12.00 17.08 -13.22
N PRO A 126 12.19 18.25 -13.85
CA PRO A 126 13.53 18.79 -14.09
C PRO A 126 14.37 19.06 -12.82
N TYR A 127 13.72 19.09 -11.65
CA TYR A 127 14.33 19.48 -10.37
C TYR A 127 14.55 18.29 -9.42
N VAL A 128 13.82 17.19 -9.60
CA VAL A 128 13.76 16.05 -8.68
C VAL A 128 13.60 14.75 -9.45
N GLN A 129 14.51 13.81 -9.20
CA GLN A 129 14.40 12.43 -9.70
C GLN A 129 13.28 11.68 -8.97
N ALA A 130 12.55 10.86 -9.71
CA ALA A 130 11.53 9.97 -9.16
C ALA A 130 12.12 9.01 -8.12
N ARG A 131 11.33 8.73 -7.09
CA ARG A 131 11.58 7.72 -6.06
C ARG A 131 10.33 6.85 -5.97
N PRO A 132 10.16 5.90 -6.89
CA PRO A 132 8.94 5.08 -6.99
C PRO A 132 8.69 4.18 -5.76
N PHE A 133 9.60 4.14 -4.79
CA PHE A 133 9.39 3.49 -3.50
C PHE A 133 8.90 4.44 -2.40
N ARG A 134 8.69 5.73 -2.68
CA ARG A 134 8.32 6.74 -1.68
C ARG A 134 6.91 7.27 -1.93
N VAL A 135 6.11 7.31 -0.87
CA VAL A 135 4.90 8.14 -0.82
C VAL A 135 5.08 9.28 0.17
N ASN A 136 4.82 10.50 -0.29
CA ASN A 136 4.80 11.70 0.53
C ASN A 136 3.42 11.82 1.21
N ALA A 137 3.19 10.97 2.22
CA ALA A 137 1.88 10.57 2.73
C ALA A 137 1.02 11.65 3.40
N GLY A 138 1.63 12.69 4.00
CA GLY A 138 0.89 13.80 4.62
C GLY A 138 1.23 14.03 6.09
N SER A 139 0.35 14.69 6.84
CA SER A 139 0.62 15.06 8.24
C SER A 139 0.66 13.87 9.20
N LEU A 140 1.29 14.04 10.36
CA LEU A 140 1.48 12.96 11.35
C LEU A 140 0.21 12.20 11.76
N PRO A 141 -0.91 12.86 12.10
CA PRO A 141 -2.08 12.18 12.65
C PRO A 141 -2.98 11.56 11.58
N LEU A 142 -2.61 11.57 10.29
CA LEU A 142 -3.42 10.90 9.30
C LEU A 142 -3.36 9.39 9.49
N TYR A 143 -4.49 8.73 9.25
CA TYR A 143 -4.58 7.28 9.16
C TYR A 143 -4.07 6.80 7.82
N THR A 144 -3.52 5.59 7.79
CA THR A 144 -3.29 4.78 6.58
C THR A 144 -3.72 3.33 6.84
N LEU A 145 -3.92 2.54 5.78
CA LEU A 145 -4.24 1.12 5.91
C LEU A 145 -2.96 0.28 6.07
N ALA A 146 -2.84 -0.39 7.22
CA ALA A 146 -1.82 -1.41 7.46
C ALA A 146 -2.28 -2.78 6.94
N SER A 147 -3.59 -3.02 6.94
CA SER A 147 -4.23 -4.18 6.31
C SER A 147 -5.65 -3.83 5.89
N MET A 148 -6.35 -4.78 5.25
CA MET A 148 -7.74 -4.58 4.80
C MET A 148 -8.71 -4.18 5.92
N GLN A 149 -8.38 -4.51 7.17
CA GLN A 149 -9.23 -4.28 8.33
C GLN A 149 -8.62 -3.28 9.31
N ASN A 150 -7.32 -2.99 9.21
CA ASN A 150 -6.58 -2.24 10.22
C ASN A 150 -6.00 -0.93 9.67
N THR A 151 -6.22 0.18 10.38
CA THR A 151 -5.56 1.46 10.11
C THR A 151 -4.50 1.77 11.16
N ARG A 152 -3.49 2.55 10.80
CA ARG A 152 -2.50 3.09 11.75
C ARG A 152 -2.30 4.57 11.50
N TYR A 153 -1.86 5.30 12.52
CA TYR A 153 -1.39 6.66 12.30
C TYR A 153 -0.08 6.63 11.52
N LEU A 154 0.11 7.58 10.60
CA LEU A 154 1.37 7.71 9.86
C LEU A 154 2.57 7.89 10.80
N SER A 155 2.39 8.59 11.93
CA SER A 155 3.42 8.78 12.95
C SER A 155 3.87 7.51 13.68
N GLU A 156 3.08 6.43 13.60
CA GLU A 156 3.37 5.17 14.27
C GLU A 156 4.11 4.17 13.38
N LEU A 157 4.22 4.45 12.07
CA LEU A 157 4.91 3.57 11.14
C LEU A 157 6.41 3.55 11.44
N LYS A 158 6.99 2.34 11.45
CA LYS A 158 8.41 2.09 11.59
C LYS A 158 8.89 1.08 10.55
N ALA A 159 10.20 0.98 10.38
CA ALA A 159 10.80 -0.01 9.49
C ALA A 159 10.35 -1.43 9.87
N GLY A 160 9.96 -2.23 8.88
CA GLY A 160 9.43 -3.57 9.04
C GLY A 160 7.91 -3.66 9.24
N ASP A 161 7.22 -2.55 9.50
CA ASP A 161 5.76 -2.54 9.49
C ASP A 161 5.20 -2.82 8.08
N GLU A 162 3.96 -3.27 8.00
CA GLU A 162 3.25 -3.48 6.73
C GLU A 162 2.31 -2.31 6.40
N VAL A 163 2.20 -2.01 5.11
CA VAL A 163 1.24 -1.06 4.53
C VAL A 163 0.68 -1.64 3.24
N LEU A 164 -0.50 -1.16 2.85
CA LEU A 164 -1.13 -1.53 1.58
C LEU A 164 -0.78 -0.53 0.49
N ILE A 165 -0.20 -1.01 -0.61
CA ILE A 165 -0.17 -0.30 -1.89
C ILE A 165 -1.50 -0.57 -2.59
N VAL A 166 -2.12 0.49 -3.09
CA VAL A 166 -3.39 0.46 -3.81
C VAL A 166 -3.20 1.12 -5.17
N ASP A 167 -3.66 0.48 -6.23
CA ASP A 167 -3.66 1.06 -7.58
C ASP A 167 -4.97 1.81 -7.90
N ARG A 168 -5.00 2.49 -9.05
CA ARG A 168 -6.15 3.26 -9.54
C ARG A 168 -7.42 2.41 -9.73
N GLN A 169 -7.29 1.10 -9.92
CA GLN A 169 -8.40 0.16 -10.06
C GLN A 169 -8.84 -0.43 -8.71
N GLY A 170 -8.13 -0.10 -7.63
CA GLY A 170 -8.37 -0.61 -6.29
C GLY A 170 -7.73 -1.97 -6.02
N ASN A 171 -6.88 -2.49 -6.90
CA ASN A 171 -6.11 -3.70 -6.58
C ASN A 171 -5.12 -3.40 -5.47
N VAL A 172 -4.94 -4.37 -4.58
CA VAL A 172 -4.13 -4.22 -3.37
C VAL A 172 -2.98 -5.20 -3.36
N ARG A 173 -1.82 -4.71 -2.94
CA ARG A 173 -0.69 -5.55 -2.51
C ARG A 173 -0.10 -5.03 -1.21
N THR A 174 0.39 -5.95 -0.38
CA THR A 174 1.08 -5.61 0.87
C THR A 174 2.57 -5.41 0.59
N THR A 175 3.15 -4.35 1.16
CA THR A 175 4.60 -4.12 1.19
C THR A 175 5.04 -3.84 2.63
N ASN A 176 6.33 -4.03 2.90
CA ASN A 176 6.94 -3.53 4.11
C ASN A 176 7.37 -2.06 3.95
N VAL A 177 7.34 -1.33 5.07
CA VAL A 177 7.94 -0.02 5.23
C VAL A 177 9.45 -0.21 5.43
N GLY A 178 10.26 0.34 4.54
CA GLY A 178 11.71 0.43 4.73
C GLY A 178 12.08 1.55 5.69
N ARG A 179 11.39 2.70 5.61
CA ARG A 179 11.61 3.85 6.50
C ARG A 179 10.40 4.80 6.51
N ALA A 180 9.99 5.26 7.69
CA ALA A 180 9.12 6.42 7.83
C ALA A 180 9.97 7.65 8.21
N LYS A 181 9.95 8.70 7.39
CA LYS A 181 10.72 9.93 7.60
C LYS A 181 9.79 11.07 7.97
N ILE A 182 10.04 11.73 9.10
CA ILE A 182 9.30 12.90 9.54
C ILE A 182 10.08 14.17 9.22
N GLU A 183 9.45 15.14 8.55
CA GLU A 183 10.06 16.45 8.25
C GLU A 183 9.05 17.59 8.29
N PHE A 184 9.54 18.82 8.45
CA PHE A 184 8.69 20.02 8.53
C PHE A 184 8.62 20.74 7.18
N ARG A 185 7.40 20.95 6.69
CA ARG A 185 7.11 21.56 5.38
C ARG A 185 5.85 22.42 5.45
N PRO A 186 5.68 23.39 4.53
CA PRO A 186 4.39 24.03 4.32
C PRO A 186 3.30 22.99 4.00
N LEU A 187 2.15 23.09 4.64
CA LEU A 187 1.05 22.14 4.50
C LEU A 187 -0.18 22.77 3.85
N MET A 188 -1.10 21.94 3.41
CA MET A 188 -2.38 22.33 2.83
C MET A 188 -3.46 21.34 3.27
N LEU A 189 -4.60 21.86 3.72
CA LEU A 189 -5.81 21.09 3.95
C LEU A 189 -6.55 20.91 2.63
N ILE A 190 -6.84 19.66 2.32
CA ILE A 190 -7.69 19.23 1.21
C ILE A 190 -8.96 18.63 1.80
N GLU A 191 -10.13 19.13 1.38
CA GLU A 191 -11.42 18.55 1.72
C GLU A 191 -12.12 18.06 0.45
N ALA A 192 -12.76 16.90 0.53
CA ALA A 192 -13.56 16.33 -0.55
C ALA A 192 -14.86 15.72 -0.03
N GLU A 193 -15.82 15.54 -0.93
CA GLU A 193 -17.06 14.85 -0.64
C GLU A 193 -17.23 13.61 -1.54
N ALA A 194 -17.52 12.47 -0.93
CA ALA A 194 -17.83 11.22 -1.61
C ALA A 194 -18.92 10.46 -0.85
N GLY A 195 -19.96 10.00 -1.55
CA GLY A 195 -21.05 9.24 -0.93
C GLY A 195 -21.74 9.95 0.23
N GLY A 196 -21.85 11.29 0.17
CA GLY A 196 -22.44 12.13 1.22
C GLY A 196 -21.59 12.26 2.49
N LYS A 197 -20.33 11.79 2.48
CA LYS A 197 -19.37 11.99 3.56
C LYS A 197 -18.33 13.01 3.17
N LYS A 198 -17.91 13.81 4.14
CA LYS A 198 -16.78 14.73 4.01
C LYS A 198 -15.50 14.03 4.43
N LEU A 199 -14.48 14.09 3.58
CA LEU A 199 -13.15 13.55 3.80
C LEU A 199 -12.16 14.70 3.91
N LYS A 200 -11.13 14.54 4.73
CA LYS A 200 -10.06 15.53 4.87
C LYS A 200 -8.70 14.86 4.84
N ALA A 201 -7.72 15.56 4.26
CA ALA A 201 -6.32 15.23 4.40
C ALA A 201 -5.49 16.50 4.51
N ILE A 202 -4.40 16.46 5.27
CA ILE A 202 -3.42 17.55 5.32
C ILE A 202 -2.16 17.06 4.66
N LEU A 203 -1.86 17.60 3.48
CA LEU A 203 -0.75 17.20 2.63
C LEU A 203 0.31 18.30 2.58
N GLN A 204 1.50 17.99 2.10
CA GLN A 204 2.49 19.02 1.82
C GLN A 204 2.02 19.87 0.63
N ASN A 205 2.20 21.18 0.73
CA ASN A 205 2.01 22.11 -0.38
C ASN A 205 3.25 22.08 -1.29
N ALA A 206 3.30 21.13 -2.23
CA ALA A 206 4.36 21.03 -3.23
C ALA A 206 3.88 20.27 -4.48
N GLU A 207 4.52 20.55 -5.61
CA GLU A 207 4.23 20.01 -6.92
C GLU A 207 4.52 18.50 -7.05
N THR A 208 5.31 17.95 -6.13
CA THR A 208 5.68 16.53 -6.08
C THR A 208 4.70 15.67 -5.29
N ILE A 209 3.62 16.25 -4.76
CA ILE A 209 2.57 15.51 -4.04
C ILE A 209 1.39 15.33 -4.99
N TRP A 210 1.06 14.08 -5.31
CA TRP A 210 0.04 13.76 -6.32
C TRP A 210 -1.11 12.99 -5.68
N LEU A 211 -2.34 13.39 -6.00
CA LEU A 211 -3.53 12.59 -5.72
C LEU A 211 -3.92 11.85 -6.99
N VAL A 212 -4.22 10.57 -6.85
CA VAL A 212 -4.71 9.77 -7.97
C VAL A 212 -6.13 10.20 -8.31
N THR A 213 -6.41 10.44 -9.58
CA THR A 213 -7.74 10.74 -10.13
C THR A 213 -8.27 9.53 -10.90
N PRO A 214 -9.56 9.51 -11.30
CA PRO A 214 -10.09 8.40 -12.10
C PRO A 214 -9.35 8.17 -13.43
N THR A 215 -8.71 9.19 -13.99
CA THR A 215 -8.07 9.13 -15.33
C THR A 215 -6.56 9.29 -15.31
N ALA A 216 -6.00 9.98 -14.32
CA ALA A 216 -4.59 10.30 -14.23
C ALA A 216 -4.22 10.53 -12.76
N SER A 217 -3.23 11.38 -12.49
CA SER A 217 -2.92 11.89 -11.17
C SER A 217 -2.79 13.41 -11.27
N LYS A 218 -3.14 14.13 -10.20
CA LYS A 218 -3.08 15.60 -10.17
C LYS A 218 -2.30 16.07 -8.97
N SER A 219 -1.38 17.01 -9.21
CA SER A 219 -0.53 17.56 -8.16
C SER A 219 -1.33 18.43 -7.18
N VAL A 220 -0.96 18.42 -5.91
CA VAL A 220 -1.58 19.25 -4.86
C VAL A 220 -1.56 20.74 -5.21
N THR A 221 -0.52 21.22 -5.88
CA THR A 221 -0.42 22.63 -6.29
C THR A 221 -1.32 23.00 -7.46
N GLU A 222 -1.80 22.02 -8.22
CA GLU A 222 -2.69 22.20 -9.37
C GLU A 222 -4.15 21.85 -9.05
N LEU A 223 -4.43 21.31 -7.86
CA LEU A 223 -5.78 20.99 -7.44
C LEU A 223 -6.66 22.24 -7.33
N GLU A 224 -7.90 22.10 -7.76
CA GLU A 224 -8.95 23.11 -7.73
C GLU A 224 -10.23 22.55 -7.12
N VAL A 225 -11.07 23.43 -6.59
CA VAL A 225 -12.41 23.04 -6.15
C VAL A 225 -13.21 22.53 -7.33
N GLY A 226 -13.78 21.34 -7.19
CA GLY A 226 -14.53 20.66 -8.24
C GLY A 226 -13.76 19.53 -8.93
N ASP A 227 -12.45 19.44 -8.75
CA ASP A 227 -11.66 18.29 -9.22
C ASP A 227 -12.14 16.98 -8.60
N GLU A 228 -11.90 15.89 -9.32
CA GLU A 228 -12.23 14.53 -8.91
C GLU A 228 -10.97 13.73 -8.56
N VAL A 229 -10.96 13.13 -7.38
CA VAL A 229 -9.85 12.30 -6.87
C VAL A 229 -10.37 10.96 -6.37
N LEU A 230 -9.52 9.93 -6.39
CA LEU A 230 -9.86 8.62 -5.86
C LEU A 230 -9.71 8.58 -4.35
N VAL A 231 -10.78 8.11 -3.71
CA VAL A 231 -10.86 7.98 -2.26
C VAL A 231 -11.41 6.61 -1.88
N HIS A 232 -11.08 6.16 -0.69
CA HIS A 232 -11.72 5.03 -0.06
C HIS A 232 -12.60 5.52 1.10
N VAL A 233 -13.87 5.12 1.07
CA VAL A 233 -14.84 5.43 2.13
C VAL A 233 -15.27 4.11 2.78
N THR A 234 -14.99 3.94 4.07
CA THR A 234 -15.43 2.74 4.79
C THR A 234 -16.86 2.89 5.31
N ALA A 235 -17.50 1.75 5.58
CA ALA A 235 -18.77 1.71 6.31
C ALA A 235 -18.62 2.25 7.75
N GLN A 236 -19.74 2.63 8.36
CA GLN A 236 -19.79 3.26 9.70
C GLN A 236 -19.18 2.38 10.81
N GLY A 237 -18.54 3.02 11.79
CA GLY A 237 -17.97 2.39 12.98
C GLY A 237 -16.77 3.17 13.51
N GLY A 238 -16.55 3.17 14.82
CA GLY A 238 -15.32 3.66 15.43
C GLY A 238 -14.14 2.74 15.13
N ARG A 239 -12.92 3.24 15.36
CA ARG A 239 -11.73 2.40 15.37
C ARG A 239 -11.02 2.50 16.71
N HIS A 240 -10.81 1.37 17.37
CA HIS A 240 -10.06 1.28 18.61
C HIS A 240 -8.68 0.71 18.30
N PHE A 241 -7.63 1.54 18.39
CA PHE A 241 -6.26 1.17 18.00
C PHE A 241 -6.17 0.56 16.58
N GLY A 242 -6.90 1.15 15.64
CA GLY A 242 -6.87 0.76 14.23
C GLY A 242 -7.83 -0.36 13.84
N VAL A 243 -8.32 -1.14 14.80
CA VAL A 243 -9.30 -2.22 14.58
C VAL A 243 -10.69 -1.64 14.45
N SER A 244 -11.46 -2.09 13.45
CA SER A 244 -12.85 -1.67 13.24
C SER A 244 -13.74 -2.17 14.38
N VAL A 245 -14.40 -1.24 15.07
CA VAL A 245 -15.40 -1.51 16.12
C VAL A 245 -16.70 -0.82 15.71
N PRO A 246 -17.61 -1.52 15.00
CA PRO A 246 -18.84 -0.93 14.45
C PRO A 246 -19.73 -0.23 15.49
N GLU A 247 -19.67 -0.69 16.73
CA GLU A 247 -20.51 -0.23 17.85
C GLU A 247 -19.91 0.99 18.60
N GLU A 248 -18.63 1.32 18.38
CA GLU A 248 -17.97 2.43 19.05
C GLU A 248 -18.33 3.77 18.37
N LYS A 249 -18.73 4.76 19.17
CA LYS A 249 -18.96 6.13 18.69
C LYS A 249 -17.69 6.95 18.85
N VAL A 250 -17.01 7.22 17.74
CA VAL A 250 -15.84 8.11 17.68
C VAL A 250 -16.21 9.38 16.91
N ILE A 251 -15.78 10.55 17.41
CA ILE A 251 -15.96 11.85 16.74
C ILE A 251 -14.57 12.38 16.35
N GLU A 252 -14.28 12.38 15.06
CA GLU A 252 -13.07 12.97 14.45
C GLU A 252 -13.48 14.29 13.75
N LYS A 253 -12.75 15.40 13.96
CA LYS A 253 -13.12 16.74 13.43
C LYS A 253 -12.03 17.37 12.56
#